data_AF-A0AAD7MJM0-F1
#
_entry.id   AF-A0AAD7MJM0-F1
#
_cell.length_a   1.000
_cell.length_b   1.000
_cell.length_c   1.000
_cell.angle_alpha   90.00
_cell.angle_beta   90.00
_cell.angle_gamma   90.00
#
_symmetry.space_group_name_H-M   'P 1'
#
loop_
_entity.id
_entity.type
_entity.pdbx_description
1 polymer ?
#
loop_
_entity_poly.entity_id
_entity_poly.type
_entity_poly.pdbx_seq_one_letter_code
_entity_poly.pdbx_strand_id
1 'polypeptide(L)'
;MELHLEDIIEDLGIGENVEQVRALRIIAEHFMFGLEHQLLLYIAGVGGTGKSFIVKALVEFFRRCGVSETLVLSAPTGCAAVLISGYTIHALTFLPK
;
A
#
# COMPACT_ATOMS: atom_id res chain seq x y z
N MET A 1 -17.97 0.96 2.57
CA MET A 1 -17.03 0.07 1.87
C MET A 1 -16.44 0.77 0.65
N GLU A 2 -17.21 1.01 -0.42
CA GLU A 2 -16.79 1.88 -1.55
C GLU A 2 -16.51 3.33 -1.10
N LEU A 3 -17.24 3.80 -0.08
CA LEU A 3 -17.07 5.11 0.56
C LEU A 3 -15.64 5.39 1.04
N HIS A 4 -14.91 4.39 1.54
CA HIS A 4 -13.58 4.65 2.11
C HIS A 4 -12.53 5.01 1.05
N LEU A 5 -12.71 4.54 -0.18
CA LEU A 5 -11.70 4.70 -1.23
C LEU A 5 -11.70 6.12 -1.80
N GLU A 6 -12.88 6.66 -2.11
CA GLU A 6 -12.99 8.04 -2.63
C GLU A 6 -12.58 9.06 -1.56
N ASP A 7 -13.01 8.86 -0.30
CA ASP A 7 -12.60 9.72 0.80
C ASP A 7 -11.06 9.73 0.95
N ILE A 8 -10.39 8.59 0.76
CA ILE A 8 -8.91 8.53 0.81
C ILE A 8 -8.27 9.26 -0.35
N ILE A 9 -8.85 9.13 -1.55
CA ILE A 9 -8.33 9.78 -2.74
C ILE A 9 -8.36 11.30 -2.56
N GLU A 10 -9.45 11.81 -1.99
CA GLU A 10 -9.62 13.22 -1.67
C GLU A 10 -8.72 13.66 -0.50
N ASP A 11 -8.79 12.99 0.64
CA ASP A 11 -8.07 13.36 1.87
C ASP A 11 -6.54 13.35 1.70
N LEU A 12 -6.02 12.41 0.90
CA LEU A 12 -4.59 12.33 0.62
C LEU A 12 -4.19 13.14 -0.62
N GLY A 13 -5.13 13.76 -1.34
CA GLY A 13 -4.83 14.53 -2.55
C GLY A 13 -4.14 13.67 -3.64
N ILE A 14 -4.42 12.37 -3.69
CA ILE A 14 -3.80 11.46 -4.66
C ILE A 14 -4.47 11.52 -6.04
N GLY A 15 -5.65 12.17 -6.12
CA GLY A 15 -6.52 12.20 -7.29
C GLY A 15 -5.88 12.73 -8.58
N GLU A 16 -4.86 13.58 -8.48
CA GLU A 16 -4.18 14.15 -9.65
C GLU A 16 -3.24 13.14 -10.34
N ASN A 17 -2.79 12.10 -9.64
CA ASN A 17 -1.92 11.08 -10.20
C ASN A 17 -2.71 9.81 -10.56
N VAL A 18 -3.10 9.73 -11.83
CA VAL A 18 -3.95 8.66 -12.37
C VAL A 18 -3.37 7.27 -12.13
N GLU A 19 -2.04 7.11 -12.19
CA GLU A 19 -1.38 5.81 -11.98
C GLU A 19 -1.36 5.41 -10.49
N GLN A 20 -1.22 6.36 -9.58
CA GLN A 20 -1.32 6.10 -8.14
C GLN A 20 -2.75 5.73 -7.75
N VAL A 21 -3.74 6.47 -8.27
CA VAL A 21 -5.17 6.16 -8.10
C VAL A 21 -5.49 4.76 -8.65
N ARG A 22 -5.00 4.45 -9.84
CA ARG A 22 -5.19 3.13 -10.46
C ARG A 22 -4.60 2.00 -9.62
N ALA A 23 -3.38 2.16 -9.11
CA ALA A 23 -2.77 1.17 -8.23
C ALA A 23 -3.59 0.96 -6.95
N LEU A 24 -4.06 2.04 -6.33
CA LEU A 24 -4.91 1.97 -5.14
C LEU A 24 -6.23 1.25 -5.42
N ARG A 25 -6.91 1.57 -6.53
CA ARG A 25 -8.16 0.94 -6.95
C ARG A 25 -8.00 -0.57 -7.18
N ILE A 26 -6.96 -0.99 -7.90
CA ILE A 26 -6.69 -2.42 -8.14
C ILE A 26 -6.58 -3.20 -6.82
N ILE A 27 -5.83 -2.66 -5.85
CA ILE A 27 -5.62 -3.33 -4.56
C ILE A 27 -6.91 -3.30 -3.73
N ALA A 28 -7.60 -2.17 -3.68
CA ALA A 28 -8.85 -2.02 -2.93
C ALA A 28 -9.94 -2.95 -3.48
N GLU A 29 -10.16 -2.98 -4.79
CA GLU A 29 -11.15 -3.86 -5.43
C GLU A 29 -10.82 -5.34 -5.17
N HIS A 30 -9.54 -5.73 -5.31
CA HIS A 30 -9.10 -7.09 -5.03
C HIS A 30 -9.43 -7.51 -3.59
N PHE A 31 -9.12 -6.65 -2.63
CA PHE A 31 -9.41 -6.88 -1.22
C PHE A 31 -10.92 -6.96 -0.93
N MET A 32 -11.70 -6.05 -1.50
CA MET A 32 -13.12 -5.86 -1.18
C MET A 32 -14.01 -6.94 -1.80
N PHE A 33 -13.67 -7.40 -3.01
CA PHE A 33 -14.42 -8.45 -3.70
C PHE A 33 -13.90 -9.86 -3.40
N GLY A 34 -12.82 -9.99 -2.63
CA GLY A 34 -12.25 -11.29 -2.26
C GLY A 34 -11.92 -12.14 -3.48
N LEU A 35 -11.29 -11.53 -4.50
CA LEU A 35 -11.03 -12.20 -5.78
C LEU A 35 -10.17 -13.46 -5.57
N GLU A 36 -10.56 -14.57 -6.21
CA GLU A 36 -10.03 -15.91 -5.93
C GLU A 36 -8.51 -16.05 -6.20
N HIS A 37 -7.98 -15.26 -7.14
CA HIS A 37 -6.55 -15.29 -7.47
C HIS A 37 -5.77 -14.27 -6.65
N GLN A 38 -4.63 -14.71 -6.10
CA GLN A 38 -3.70 -13.82 -5.38
C GLN A 38 -3.25 -12.65 -6.28
N LEU A 39 -3.41 -11.43 -5.79
CA LEU A 39 -2.87 -10.25 -6.45
C LEU A 39 -1.36 -10.15 -6.23
N LEU A 40 -0.59 -10.33 -7.31
CA LEU A 40 0.83 -10.02 -7.35
C LEU A 40 1.03 -8.76 -8.19
N LEU A 41 1.33 -7.64 -7.53
CA LEU A 41 1.44 -6.33 -8.17
C LEU A 41 2.85 -5.76 -8.06
N TYR A 42 3.45 -5.40 -9.19
CA TYR A 42 4.71 -4.69 -9.26
C TYR A 42 4.51 -3.28 -9.79
N ILE A 43 4.90 -2.27 -9.00
CA ILE A 43 4.80 -0.86 -9.36
C ILE A 43 6.21 -0.32 -9.54
N ALA A 44 6.57 -0.02 -10.79
CA ALA A 44 7.84 0.58 -11.15
C ALA A 44 7.74 2.10 -11.28
N GLY A 45 8.89 2.77 -11.20
CA GLY A 45 8.99 4.20 -11.49
C GLY A 45 10.30 4.79 -11.00
N VAL A 46 10.71 5.91 -11.59
CA VAL A 46 11.94 6.63 -11.22
C VAL A 46 11.89 7.08 -9.74
N GLY A 47 13.05 7.27 -9.11
CA GLY A 47 13.11 7.87 -7.77
C GLY A 47 12.35 9.20 -7.71
N GLY A 48 11.64 9.45 -6.61
CA GLY A 48 10.88 10.70 -6.42
C GLY A 48 9.46 10.72 -7.01
N THR A 49 8.99 9.67 -7.69
CA THR A 49 7.62 9.64 -8.29
C THR A 49 6.49 9.32 -7.30
N GLY A 50 6.73 9.39 -5.99
CA GLY A 50 5.70 9.18 -4.99
C GLY A 50 5.26 7.72 -4.78
N LYS A 51 6.04 6.71 -5.15
CA LYS A 51 5.69 5.28 -4.89
C LYS A 51 5.42 4.99 -3.41
N SER A 52 6.21 5.57 -2.50
CA SER A 52 5.98 5.45 -1.05
C SER A 52 4.67 6.11 -0.60
N PHE A 53 4.12 7.02 -1.39
CA PHE A 53 2.82 7.63 -1.12
C PHE A 53 1.66 6.64 -1.34
N ILE A 54 1.78 5.76 -2.35
CA ILE A 54 0.82 4.66 -2.56
C ILE A 54 0.77 3.76 -1.33
N VAL A 55 1.94 3.44 -0.73
CA VAL A 55 2.00 2.65 0.51
C VAL A 55 1.24 3.35 1.65
N LYS A 56 1.37 4.67 1.79
CA LYS A 56 0.61 5.44 2.80
C LYS A 56 -0.90 5.38 2.55
N ALA A 57 -1.34 5.51 1.30
CA ALA A 57 -2.74 5.41 0.93
C ALA A 57 -3.33 4.03 1.24
N LEU A 58 -2.56 2.96 1.03
CA LEU A 58 -2.96 1.60 1.40
C LEU A 58 -3.07 1.42 2.91
N VAL A 59 -2.11 1.93 3.68
CA VAL A 59 -2.18 1.88 5.15
C VAL A 59 -3.46 2.55 5.65
N GLU A 60 -3.77 3.73 5.11
CA GLU A 60 -4.98 4.45 5.47
C GLU A 60 -6.26 3.70 5.04
N PHE A 61 -6.25 3.05 3.87
CA PHE A 61 -7.36 2.21 3.40
C PHE A 61 -7.64 1.05 4.35
N PHE A 62 -6.64 0.25 4.69
CA PHE A 62 -6.80 -0.86 5.62
C PHE A 62 -7.19 -0.39 7.02
N ARG A 63 -6.74 0.80 7.44
CA ARG A 63 -7.17 1.45 8.69
C ARG A 63 -8.64 1.84 8.67
N ARG A 64 -9.14 2.45 7.59
CA ARG A 64 -10.57 2.79 7.46
C ARG A 64 -11.47 1.56 7.36
N CYS A 65 -10.95 0.47 6.79
CA CYS A 65 -11.63 -0.82 6.78
C CYS A 65 -11.61 -1.54 8.15
N GLY A 66 -10.87 -1.03 9.15
CA GLY A 66 -10.81 -1.62 10.49
C GLY A 66 -10.02 -2.92 10.58
N VAL A 67 -9.09 -3.16 9.64
CA VAL A 67 -8.32 -4.40 9.50
C VAL A 67 -6.81 -4.14 9.37
N SER A 68 -6.30 -3.08 10.00
CA SER A 68 -4.90 -2.66 9.91
C SER A 68 -3.90 -3.77 10.26
N GLU A 69 -4.27 -4.66 11.18
CA GLU A 69 -3.47 -5.79 11.64
C GLU A 69 -3.22 -6.85 10.56
N THR A 70 -4.00 -6.84 9.48
CA THR A 70 -3.83 -7.76 8.35
C THR A 70 -2.79 -7.27 7.33
N LEU A 71 -2.39 -6.00 7.42
CA LEU A 71 -1.44 -5.38 6.51
C LEU A 71 -0.03 -5.41 7.11
N VAL A 72 0.90 -6.03 6.39
CA VAL A 72 2.30 -6.12 6.79
C VAL A 72 3.19 -5.44 5.77
N LEU A 73 4.04 -4.52 6.22
CA LEU A 73 4.91 -3.70 5.38
C LEU A 73 6.37 -4.14 5.51
N SER A 74 7.06 -4.27 4.38
CA SER A 74 8.49 -4.56 4.37
C SER A 74 9.27 -3.76 3.34
N ALA A 75 10.56 -3.59 3.59
CA ALA A 75 11.49 -3.03 2.63
C ALA A 75 12.87 -3.72 2.71
N PRO A 76 13.73 -3.59 1.68
CA PRO A 76 15.04 -4.26 1.67
C PRO A 76 16.04 -3.70 2.69
N THR A 77 16.01 -2.39 2.97
CA THR A 77 16.96 -1.71 3.85
C THR A 77 16.29 -1.09 5.06
N GLY A 78 17.05 -0.87 6.14
CA GLY A 78 16.53 -0.27 7.38
C GLY A 78 15.94 1.12 7.18
N CYS A 79 16.62 2.00 6.42
CA CYS A 79 16.11 3.34 6.13
C CYS A 79 14.79 3.29 5.36
N ALA A 80 14.66 2.40 4.37
CA ALA A 80 13.42 2.27 3.60
C ALA A 80 12.28 1.68 4.45
N ALA A 81 12.57 0.75 5.35
CA ALA A 81 11.58 0.17 6.27
C ALA A 81 11.03 1.24 7.22
N VAL A 82 11.90 2.08 7.79
CA VAL A 82 11.49 3.21 8.64
C VAL A 82 10.58 4.18 7.88
N LEU A 83 10.90 4.50 6.62
CA LEU A 83 10.10 5.44 5.82
C LEU A 83 8.65 4.99 5.58
N ILE A 84 8.41 3.68 5.55
CA ILE A 84 7.06 3.12 5.39
C ILE A 84 6.47 2.62 6.71
N SER A 85 7.11 2.89 7.85
CA SER A 85 6.71 2.35 9.16
C SER A 85 6.57 0.82 9.18
N GLY A 86 7.47 0.13 8.47
CA GLY A 86 7.51 -1.33 8.35
C GLY A 86 8.79 -1.93 8.89
N TYR A 87 9.05 -3.18 8.50
CA TYR A 87 10.24 -3.93 8.88
C TYR A 87 11.16 -4.16 7.69
N THR A 88 12.44 -4.46 7.95
CA THR A 88 13.25 -5.04 6.88
C THR A 88 12.70 -6.42 6.52
N ILE A 89 12.80 -6.84 5.26
CA ILE A 89 12.34 -8.19 4.85
C ILE A 89 12.94 -9.30 5.74
N HIS A 90 14.24 -9.22 6.05
CA HIS A 90 14.92 -10.16 6.95
C HIS A 90 14.28 -10.24 8.34
N ALA A 91 14.02 -9.08 8.98
CA ALA A 91 13.38 -9.03 10.29
C ALA A 91 11.94 -9.55 10.24
N LEU A 92 11.22 -9.28 9.15
CA LEU A 92 9.82 -9.69 9.03
C LEU A 92 9.65 -11.20 8.82
N THR A 93 10.55 -11.80 8.04
CA THR A 93 10.47 -13.22 7.67
C THR A 93 11.44 -14.10 8.46
N PHE A 94 12.14 -13.53 9.45
CA PHE A 94 13.18 -14.20 10.24
C PHE A 94 14.30 -14.82 9.39
N LEU A 95 14.56 -14.25 8.22
CA LEU A 95 15.69 -14.66 7.37
C LEU A 95 17.01 -14.08 7.91
N PRO A 96 18.12 -14.83 7.83
CA PRO A 96 19.43 -14.30 8.17
C PRO A 96 19.80 -13.11 7.26
N LYS A 97 20.59 -12.18 7.82
CA LYS A 97 21.11 -11.02 7.08
C LYS A 97 22.21 -11.41 6.09
#